data_AF-A0A3S5ESH1-F1
#
_entry.id   AF-A0A3S5ESH1-F1
#
_cell.length_a   1.000
_cell.length_b   1.000
_cell.length_c   1.000
_cell.angle_alpha   90.00
_cell.angle_beta   90.00
_cell.angle_gamma   90.00
#
_symmetry.space_group_name_H-M   'P 1'
#
loop_
_entity.id
_entity.type
_entity.pdbx_description
1 polymer ?
#
loop_
_entity_poly.entity_id
_entity_poly.type
_entity_poly.pdbx_seq_one_letter_code
_entity_poly.pdbx_strand_id
1 'polypeptide(L)'
;MNRIDALNQRYATSASLVQNGVELIAVGDRAGARFNLAVRNLIAAVRADGPGPWDNLAGVAKALRWHLITQPQPVVLNPGLEKLTAEVTRQTHRLRGALADQNLLAEIAASATALASRDRESVVGMALLQTCLEAGADTCVVIAASKPAQLGLAPWLGKHGITVMTAGELERDHQSREQAYVVGPPRFYQASLTTAPVTEEVSFVLPAWFGDQNIPCSAIASHAEGAIRIHARVFTMGDAPEPEPGVFAEVEDEEDAYLPQPVWGKQNSEDREPTSEEVGARKILLSGNLAMWLDDGERIRSLDPWQPSGERVTYTDVAAVREGTYLLLRQGTTERGALHQAALAGLGPRAKAVANTQEKWKQLLAQRLQQHGYRQVVKDLRGAGIKTADRAKAWTDPNLVRPKSDRDFELLLKWLGITIQPTFGYASLFRKMLYQASAEIGRQLEAAVSAADLTELENTGHISLDVRAEGLRGILATRVLAVSPFMQIISRHVARVPYEDPDGQWLEYSLPTALTTPHRKRKPVTPC
;
A
#
# COMPACT_ATOMS: atom_id res chain seq x y z
N MET A 1 15.19 22.99 21.66
CA MET A 1 16.31 22.85 20.71
C MET A 1 15.93 23.58 19.42
N ASN A 2 16.78 24.46 18.87
CA ASN A 2 16.47 25.13 17.61
C ASN A 2 16.70 24.15 16.45
N ARG A 3 16.04 24.37 15.30
CA ARG A 3 16.13 23.53 14.10
C ARG A 3 17.56 23.37 13.56
N ILE A 4 18.41 24.37 13.76
CA ILE A 4 19.83 24.34 13.37
C ILE A 4 20.60 23.37 14.27
N ASP A 5 20.35 23.39 15.58
CA ASP A 5 21.02 22.50 16.53
C ASP A 5 20.66 21.04 16.25
N ALA A 6 19.37 20.76 16.01
CA ALA A 6 18.90 19.42 15.64
C ALA A 6 19.52 18.93 14.31
N LEU A 7 19.74 19.83 13.34
CA LEU A 7 20.41 19.49 12.08
C LEU A 7 21.90 19.20 12.31
N ASN A 8 22.59 20.03 13.09
CA ASN A 8 24.00 19.83 13.42
C ASN A 8 24.22 18.52 14.19
N GLN A 9 23.32 18.19 15.11
CA GLN A 9 23.34 16.92 15.83
C GLN A 9 23.23 15.74 14.86
N ARG A 10 22.28 15.76 13.91
CA ARG A 10 22.15 14.71 12.89
C ARG A 10 23.41 14.55 12.03
N TYR A 11 24.11 15.64 11.72
CA TYR A 11 25.40 15.57 11.00
C TYR A 11 26.49 14.92 11.85
N ALA A 12 26.59 15.28 13.13
CA ALA A 12 27.56 14.68 14.06
C ALA A 12 27.30 13.17 14.25
N THR A 13 26.04 12.79 14.46
CA THR A 13 25.60 11.40 14.58
C THR A 13 25.87 10.59 13.31
N SER A 14 25.58 11.16 12.13
CA SER A 14 25.90 10.51 10.85
C SER A 14 27.41 10.29 10.68
N ALA A 15 28.23 11.28 11.05
CA ALA A 15 29.69 11.14 11.02
C ALA A 15 30.20 10.06 11.98
N SER A 16 29.60 9.93 13.17
CA SER A 16 29.89 8.86 14.13
C SER A 16 29.62 7.48 13.52
N LEU A 17 28.43 7.27 12.94
CA LEU A 17 28.11 5.98 12.30
C LEU A 17 28.95 5.67 11.05
N VAL A 18 29.40 6.68 10.30
CA VAL A 18 30.35 6.44 9.20
C VAL A 18 31.68 5.88 9.71
N GLN A 19 32.14 6.34 10.88
CA GLN A 19 33.39 5.90 11.50
C GLN A 19 33.24 4.55 12.20
N ASN A 20 32.19 4.38 13.01
CA ASN A 20 32.01 3.23 13.88
C ASN A 20 31.20 2.09 13.24
N GLY A 21 30.40 2.40 12.22
CA GLY A 21 29.46 1.48 11.61
C GLY A 21 28.25 1.19 12.50
N VAL A 22 27.34 0.36 11.99
CA VAL A 22 26.23 -0.21 12.75
C VAL A 22 26.55 -1.63 13.20
N GLU A 23 25.92 -2.06 14.28
CA GLU A 23 26.09 -3.44 14.77
C GLU A 23 24.95 -4.32 14.27
N LEU A 24 25.27 -5.55 13.88
CA LEU A 24 24.30 -6.59 13.51
C LEU A 24 24.43 -7.73 14.52
N ILE A 25 23.48 -7.81 15.44
CA ILE A 25 23.39 -8.87 16.45
C ILE A 25 22.58 -10.02 15.84
N ALA A 26 23.30 -10.99 15.27
CA ALA A 26 22.75 -12.18 14.63
C ALA A 26 22.51 -13.29 15.66
N VAL A 27 21.25 -13.61 15.93
CA VAL A 27 20.87 -14.54 17.02
C VAL A 27 20.54 -15.94 16.47
N GLY A 28 21.18 -16.97 17.02
CA GLY A 28 20.93 -18.38 16.68
C GLY A 28 19.54 -18.84 17.11
N ASP A 29 18.64 -19.06 16.14
CA ASP A 29 17.29 -19.58 16.36
C ASP A 29 17.07 -20.86 15.53
N ARG A 30 17.32 -22.02 16.14
CA ARG A 30 17.21 -23.33 15.46
C ARG A 30 15.79 -23.62 14.97
N ALA A 31 14.77 -23.23 15.73
CA ALA A 31 13.38 -23.47 15.35
C ALA A 31 12.98 -22.59 14.16
N GLY A 32 13.35 -21.30 14.18
CA GLY A 32 13.17 -20.40 13.04
C GLY A 32 13.96 -20.85 11.81
N ALA A 33 15.19 -21.33 11.98
CA ALA A 33 16.03 -21.83 10.89
C ALA A 33 15.39 -23.06 10.21
N ARG A 34 14.87 -24.03 10.99
CA ARG A 34 14.14 -25.19 10.47
C ARG A 34 12.92 -24.78 9.65
N PHE A 35 12.11 -23.85 10.19
CA PHE A 35 10.95 -23.34 9.45
C PHE A 35 11.36 -22.57 8.19
N ASN A 36 12.39 -21.72 8.26
CA ASN A 36 12.93 -21.00 7.11
C ASN A 36 13.37 -21.95 5.98
N LEU A 37 14.04 -23.06 6.32
CA LEU A 37 14.40 -24.09 5.35
C LEU A 37 13.16 -24.73 4.72
N ALA A 38 12.14 -25.07 5.51
CA ALA A 38 10.88 -25.62 5.00
C ALA A 38 10.16 -24.63 4.05
N VAL A 39 10.19 -23.33 4.35
CA VAL A 39 9.68 -22.28 3.45
C VAL A 39 10.49 -22.20 2.17
N ARG A 40 11.82 -22.27 2.22
CA ARG A 40 12.66 -22.26 1.02
C ARG A 40 12.33 -23.43 0.09
N ASN A 41 12.16 -24.63 0.66
CA ASN A 41 11.74 -25.82 -0.09
C ASN A 41 10.32 -25.65 -0.67
N LEU A 42 9.40 -25.02 0.06
CA LEU A 42 8.07 -24.68 -0.45
C LEU A 42 8.14 -23.77 -1.69
N ILE A 43 8.94 -22.71 -1.64
CA ILE A 43 9.06 -21.77 -2.76
C ILE A 43 9.70 -22.43 -3.98
N ALA A 44 10.69 -23.32 -3.78
CA ALA A 44 11.24 -24.13 -4.85
C ALA A 44 10.17 -25.03 -5.50
N ALA A 45 9.31 -25.68 -4.70
CA ALA A 45 8.19 -26.47 -5.20
C ALA A 45 7.15 -25.64 -5.97
N VAL A 46 6.79 -24.45 -5.46
CA VAL A 46 5.87 -23.52 -6.16
C VAL A 46 6.40 -23.13 -7.54
N ARG A 47 7.72 -22.90 -7.66
CA ARG A 47 8.35 -22.56 -8.95
C ARG A 47 8.32 -23.72 -9.94
N ALA A 48 8.45 -24.95 -9.46
CA ALA A 48 8.40 -26.15 -10.30
C ALA A 48 6.97 -26.44 -10.80
N ASP A 49 5.96 -26.33 -9.92
CA ASP A 49 4.58 -26.69 -10.22
C ASP A 49 3.77 -25.56 -10.90
N GLY A 50 4.25 -24.32 -10.79
CA GLY A 50 3.54 -23.13 -11.24
C GLY A 50 2.51 -22.59 -10.24
N PRO A 51 1.98 -21.38 -10.47
CA PRO A 51 1.05 -20.70 -9.55
C PRO A 51 -0.30 -21.42 -9.44
N GLY A 52 -0.93 -21.35 -8.27
CA GLY A 52 -2.29 -21.84 -8.04
C GLY A 52 -2.47 -22.54 -6.69
N PRO A 53 -2.32 -23.88 -6.61
CA PRO A 53 -2.67 -24.63 -5.41
C PRO A 53 -1.80 -24.25 -4.19
N TRP A 54 -0.57 -23.81 -4.43
CA TRP A 54 0.38 -23.45 -3.38
C TRP A 54 0.24 -22.01 -2.87
N ASP A 55 -0.44 -21.11 -3.60
CA ASP A 55 -0.36 -19.65 -3.39
C ASP A 55 -0.74 -19.24 -1.96
N ASN A 56 -1.81 -19.82 -1.42
CA ASN A 56 -2.24 -19.54 -0.06
C ASN A 56 -1.27 -20.06 0.99
N LEU A 57 -0.71 -21.27 0.80
CA LEU A 57 0.27 -21.84 1.72
C LEU A 57 1.59 -21.05 1.67
N ALA A 58 2.06 -20.69 0.48
CA ALA A 58 3.25 -19.87 0.30
C ALA A 58 3.05 -18.47 0.92
N GLY A 59 1.90 -17.84 0.69
CA GLY A 59 1.56 -16.54 1.26
C GLY A 59 1.59 -16.52 2.79
N VAL A 60 0.89 -17.45 3.44
CA VAL A 60 0.90 -17.53 4.91
C VAL A 60 2.27 -17.95 5.45
N ALA A 61 3.00 -18.85 4.79
CA ALA A 61 4.30 -19.29 5.27
C ALA A 61 5.35 -18.17 5.21
N LYS A 62 5.31 -17.34 4.16
CA LYS A 62 6.09 -16.09 4.06
C LYS A 62 5.69 -15.08 5.13
N ALA A 63 4.40 -14.92 5.39
CA ALA A 63 3.91 -14.02 6.45
C ALA A 63 4.38 -14.48 7.84
N LEU A 64 4.34 -15.79 8.12
CA LEU A 64 4.88 -16.36 9.35
C LEU A 64 6.39 -16.15 9.46
N ARG A 65 7.15 -16.40 8.38
CA ARG A 65 8.60 -16.13 8.34
C ARG A 65 8.89 -14.67 8.66
N TRP A 66 8.16 -13.74 8.04
CA TRP A 66 8.28 -12.30 8.30
C TRP A 66 7.96 -11.93 9.75
N HIS A 67 6.91 -12.53 10.31
CA HIS A 67 6.48 -12.31 11.69
C HIS A 67 7.55 -12.74 12.70
N LEU A 68 8.24 -13.86 12.46
CA LEU A 68 9.35 -14.33 13.31
C LEU A 68 10.51 -13.33 13.35
N ILE A 69 10.77 -12.63 12.24
CA ILE A 69 11.86 -11.66 12.13
C ILE A 69 11.51 -10.36 12.84
N THR A 70 10.27 -9.90 12.69
CA THR A 70 9.87 -8.53 13.07
C THR A 70 9.13 -8.43 14.40
N GLN A 71 8.59 -9.54 14.91
CA GLN A 71 7.82 -9.61 16.16
C GLN A 71 8.34 -10.74 17.07
N PRO A 72 9.57 -10.62 17.59
CA PRO A 72 10.21 -11.65 18.39
C PRO A 72 9.74 -11.68 19.85
N GLN A 73 8.57 -11.14 20.22
CA GLN A 73 8.09 -11.26 21.60
C GLN A 73 7.80 -12.72 22.00
N PRO A 74 7.83 -13.05 23.31
CA PRO A 74 7.50 -14.39 23.81
C PRO A 74 6.16 -14.91 23.29
N VAL A 75 6.05 -16.21 23.04
CA VAL A 75 4.87 -16.88 22.43
C VAL A 75 3.57 -16.50 23.15
N VAL A 76 3.59 -16.48 24.48
CA VAL A 76 2.43 -16.13 25.33
C VAL A 76 1.91 -14.70 25.09
N LEU A 77 2.76 -13.80 24.60
CA LEU A 77 2.45 -12.41 24.27
C LEU A 77 2.35 -12.19 22.75
N ASN A 78 2.32 -13.27 21.96
CA ASN A 78 2.39 -13.23 20.50
C ASN A 78 1.19 -13.93 19.83
N PRO A 79 -0.03 -13.38 19.94
CA PRO A 79 -1.22 -13.99 19.34
C PRO A 79 -1.16 -14.03 17.80
N GLY A 80 -0.39 -13.12 17.17
CA GLY A 80 -0.14 -13.14 15.73
C GLY A 80 0.61 -14.40 15.28
N LEU A 81 1.58 -14.85 16.07
CA LEU A 81 2.33 -16.08 15.83
C LEU A 81 1.40 -17.31 15.89
N GLU A 82 0.58 -17.41 16.94
CA GLU A 82 -0.40 -18.50 17.07
C GLU A 82 -1.39 -18.52 15.90
N LYS A 83 -1.90 -17.36 15.47
CA LYS A 83 -2.81 -17.26 14.32
C LYS A 83 -2.17 -17.72 13.01
N LEU A 84 -0.95 -17.23 12.71
CA LEU A 84 -0.25 -17.56 11.47
C LEU A 84 0.18 -19.03 11.42
N THR A 85 0.64 -19.60 12.54
CA THR A 85 0.97 -21.04 12.61
C THR A 85 -0.27 -21.92 12.44
N ALA A 86 -1.40 -21.59 13.08
CA ALA A 86 -2.66 -22.28 12.89
C ALA A 86 -3.14 -22.22 11.42
N GLU A 87 -2.93 -21.09 10.76
CA GLU A 87 -3.25 -20.90 9.35
C GLU A 87 -2.37 -21.76 8.43
N VAL A 88 -1.05 -21.81 8.66
CA VAL A 88 -0.13 -22.71 7.92
C VAL A 88 -0.61 -24.17 8.06
N THR A 89 -0.92 -24.60 9.28
CA THR A 89 -1.44 -25.94 9.55
C THR A 89 -2.78 -26.18 8.82
N ARG A 90 -3.67 -25.20 8.79
CA ARG A 90 -4.94 -25.31 8.05
C ARG A 90 -4.73 -25.45 6.54
N GLN A 91 -3.84 -24.65 5.95
CA GLN A 91 -3.57 -24.70 4.50
C GLN A 91 -2.87 -26.00 4.11
N THR A 92 -1.89 -26.46 4.90
CA THR A 92 -1.25 -27.78 4.67
C THR A 92 -2.25 -28.93 4.74
N HIS A 93 -3.20 -28.91 5.68
CA HIS A 93 -4.28 -29.90 5.76
C HIS A 93 -5.20 -29.90 4.53
N ARG A 94 -5.53 -28.73 3.99
CA ARG A 94 -6.35 -28.61 2.77
C ARG A 94 -5.69 -29.20 1.53
N LEU A 95 -4.36 -29.15 1.48
CA LEU A 95 -3.57 -29.65 0.35
C LEU A 95 -3.16 -31.13 0.50
N ARG A 96 -3.40 -31.72 1.68
CA ARG A 96 -3.12 -33.14 1.93
C ARG A 96 -3.93 -34.01 0.98
N GLY A 97 -3.24 -34.92 0.27
CA GLY A 97 -3.84 -35.80 -0.74
C GLY A 97 -4.11 -35.15 -2.10
N ALA A 98 -4.00 -33.82 -2.23
CA ALA A 98 -4.14 -33.11 -3.50
C ALA A 98 -2.79 -32.92 -4.23
N LEU A 99 -1.68 -32.96 -3.49
CA LEU A 99 -0.32 -32.74 -4.00
C LEU A 99 0.56 -33.97 -3.77
N ALA A 100 1.56 -34.19 -4.63
CA ALA A 100 2.44 -35.35 -4.53
C ALA A 100 3.40 -35.26 -3.33
N ASP A 101 3.90 -34.07 -2.99
CA ASP A 101 4.92 -33.89 -1.94
C ASP A 101 4.30 -33.78 -0.53
N GLN A 102 3.92 -34.92 0.02
CA GLN A 102 3.36 -35.01 1.37
C GLN A 102 4.40 -34.79 2.48
N ASN A 103 5.68 -35.05 2.20
CA ASN A 103 6.76 -34.85 3.17
C ASN A 103 7.00 -33.37 3.42
N LEU A 104 7.03 -32.57 2.35
CA LEU A 104 7.13 -31.12 2.45
C LEU A 104 5.96 -30.51 3.23
N LEU A 105 4.73 -30.93 2.93
CA LEU A 105 3.54 -30.48 3.67
C LEU A 105 3.61 -30.84 5.16
N ALA A 106 4.09 -32.04 5.49
CA ALA A 106 4.27 -32.48 6.87
C ALA A 106 5.36 -31.67 7.58
N GLU A 107 6.50 -31.41 6.93
CA GLU A 107 7.62 -30.67 7.52
C GLU A 107 7.27 -29.20 7.76
N ILE A 108 6.57 -28.55 6.82
CA ILE A 108 6.09 -27.16 7.00
C ILE A 108 5.12 -27.08 8.17
N ALA A 109 4.15 -28.01 8.27
CA ALA A 109 3.19 -28.03 9.36
C ALA A 109 3.86 -28.31 10.71
N ALA A 110 4.78 -29.26 10.76
CA ALA A 110 5.49 -29.65 11.99
C ALA A 110 6.40 -28.53 12.49
N SER A 111 7.20 -27.93 11.60
CA SER A 111 8.08 -26.81 11.94
C SER A 111 7.27 -25.56 12.34
N ALA A 112 6.15 -25.25 11.67
CA ALA A 112 5.25 -24.17 12.08
C ALA A 112 4.63 -24.41 13.47
N THR A 113 4.17 -25.63 13.75
CA THR A 113 3.58 -25.98 15.05
C THR A 113 4.60 -25.86 16.18
N ALA A 114 5.87 -26.26 15.94
CA ALA A 114 6.93 -26.13 16.92
C ALA A 114 7.22 -24.67 17.32
N LEU A 115 7.00 -23.71 16.42
CA LEU A 115 7.20 -22.27 16.69
C LEU A 115 6.17 -21.72 17.69
N ALA A 116 4.96 -22.27 17.71
CA ALA A 116 3.86 -21.86 18.60
C ALA A 116 3.81 -22.67 19.90
N SER A 117 4.78 -23.54 20.17
CA SER A 117 4.86 -24.25 21.45
C SER A 117 4.94 -23.25 22.60
N ARG A 118 4.06 -23.38 23.60
CA ARG A 118 4.04 -22.48 24.77
C ARG A 118 5.32 -22.58 25.61
N ASP A 119 6.00 -23.72 25.55
CA ASP A 119 7.26 -23.95 26.24
C ASP A 119 8.46 -23.40 25.47
N ARG A 120 8.26 -22.90 24.24
CA ARG A 120 9.33 -22.30 23.44
C ARG A 120 9.61 -20.87 23.90
N GLU A 121 10.86 -20.61 24.22
CA GLU A 121 11.38 -19.26 24.42
C GLU A 121 11.72 -18.58 23.08
N SER A 122 11.41 -17.29 22.96
CA SER A 122 11.81 -16.51 21.79
C SER A 122 13.26 -16.05 21.96
N VAL A 123 14.21 -16.82 21.45
CA VAL A 123 15.66 -16.56 21.62
C VAL A 123 16.06 -15.17 21.11
N VAL A 124 15.55 -14.77 19.94
CA VAL A 124 15.79 -13.42 19.38
C VAL A 124 15.21 -12.34 20.29
N GLY A 125 14.02 -12.57 20.84
CA GLY A 125 13.40 -11.65 21.79
C GLY A 125 14.19 -11.53 23.09
N MET A 126 14.65 -12.65 23.63
CA MET A 126 15.43 -12.65 24.86
C MET A 126 16.79 -11.96 24.68
N ALA A 127 17.45 -12.17 23.54
CA ALA A 127 18.66 -11.43 23.19
C ALA A 127 18.40 -9.92 23.09
N LEU A 128 17.31 -9.50 22.44
CA LEU A 128 16.90 -8.09 22.38
C LEU A 128 16.69 -7.52 23.78
N LEU A 129 15.92 -8.20 24.63
CA LEU A 129 15.63 -7.76 25.99
C LEU A 129 16.91 -7.65 26.82
N GLN A 130 17.77 -8.67 26.78
CA GLN A 130 19.03 -8.69 27.50
C GLN A 130 19.91 -7.51 27.08
N THR A 131 20.07 -7.30 25.77
CA THR A 131 20.90 -6.19 25.24
C THR A 131 20.35 -4.82 25.68
N CYS A 132 19.03 -4.63 25.66
CA CYS A 132 18.41 -3.39 26.14
C CYS A 132 18.63 -3.16 27.65
N LEU A 133 18.56 -4.23 28.45
CA LEU A 133 18.78 -4.15 29.90
C LEU A 133 20.25 -3.86 30.25
N GLU A 134 21.19 -4.40 29.47
CA GLU A 134 22.62 -4.12 29.62
C GLU A 134 22.96 -2.66 29.29
N ALA A 135 22.31 -2.08 28.29
CA ALA A 135 22.49 -0.66 27.93
C ALA A 135 21.80 0.32 28.90
N GLY A 136 20.68 -0.11 29.51
CA GLY A 136 19.80 0.73 30.31
C GLY A 136 18.47 1.03 29.60
N ALA A 137 17.35 0.83 30.29
CA ALA A 137 16.01 0.99 29.70
C ALA A 137 15.66 2.45 29.35
N ASP A 138 16.28 3.42 30.02
CA ASP A 138 16.12 4.85 29.81
C ASP A 138 17.06 5.41 28.73
N THR A 139 18.18 4.75 28.46
CA THR A 139 19.18 5.19 27.46
C THR A 139 18.86 4.69 26.05
N CYS A 140 18.10 3.58 25.94
CA CYS A 140 17.80 2.94 24.66
C CYS A 140 16.34 3.09 24.19
N VAL A 141 16.14 2.89 22.89
CA VAL A 141 14.82 2.78 22.25
C VAL A 141 14.80 1.59 21.30
N VAL A 142 13.69 0.85 21.27
CA VAL A 142 13.50 -0.26 20.32
C VAL A 142 12.72 0.21 19.10
N ILE A 143 13.25 -0.03 17.91
CA ILE A 143 12.65 0.34 16.63
C ILE A 143 12.03 -0.88 15.97
N ALA A 144 10.70 -0.87 15.84
CA ALA A 144 9.93 -1.91 15.17
C ALA A 144 9.77 -1.63 13.67
N ALA A 145 9.68 -2.70 12.87
CA ALA A 145 9.57 -2.63 11.41
C ALA A 145 8.26 -1.98 10.92
N SER A 146 7.19 -2.08 11.71
CA SER A 146 5.86 -1.59 11.36
C SER A 146 5.06 -1.22 12.62
N LYS A 147 3.95 -0.49 12.44
CA LYS A 147 3.04 -0.14 13.54
C LYS A 147 2.43 -1.37 14.23
N PRO A 148 1.97 -2.42 13.51
CA PRO A 148 1.56 -3.67 14.15
C PRO A 148 2.66 -4.32 14.99
N ALA A 149 3.91 -4.34 14.50
CA ALA A 149 5.03 -4.88 15.25
C ALA A 149 5.33 -4.05 16.51
N GLN A 150 5.26 -2.73 16.40
CA GLN A 150 5.39 -1.82 17.55
C GLN A 150 4.33 -2.10 18.63
N LEU A 151 3.06 -2.24 18.24
CA LEU A 151 1.96 -2.56 19.15
C LEU A 151 2.10 -3.95 19.79
N GLY A 152 2.67 -4.92 19.09
CA GLY A 152 2.93 -6.25 19.62
C GLY A 152 4.07 -6.29 20.64
N LEU A 153 5.14 -5.54 20.38
CA LEU A 153 6.34 -5.50 21.22
C LEU A 153 6.17 -4.61 22.47
N ALA A 154 5.42 -3.50 22.35
CA ALA A 154 5.31 -2.49 23.40
C ALA A 154 4.77 -3.02 24.75
N PRO A 155 3.72 -3.85 24.83
CA PRO A 155 3.21 -4.37 26.10
C PRO A 155 4.19 -5.30 26.82
N TRP A 156 5.09 -5.94 26.08
CA TRP A 156 6.10 -6.83 26.64
C TRP A 156 7.30 -6.03 27.13
N LEU A 157 7.93 -5.24 26.27
CA LEU A 157 9.12 -4.46 26.60
C LEU A 157 8.83 -3.31 27.57
N GLY A 158 7.63 -2.74 27.52
CA GLY A 158 7.19 -1.70 28.44
C GLY A 158 7.16 -2.15 29.91
N LYS A 159 7.01 -3.46 30.20
CA LYS A 159 7.13 -4.00 31.57
C LYS A 159 8.54 -3.81 32.17
N HIS A 160 9.52 -3.62 31.31
CA HIS A 160 10.92 -3.39 31.66
C HIS A 160 11.32 -1.91 31.51
N GLY A 161 10.36 -1.01 31.29
CA GLY A 161 10.63 0.43 31.08
C GLY A 161 11.15 0.79 29.69
N ILE A 162 11.25 -0.18 28.77
CA ILE A 162 11.81 0.03 27.44
C ILE A 162 10.73 0.57 26.51
N THR A 163 11.07 1.66 25.81
CA THR A 163 10.17 2.31 24.84
C THR A 163 10.30 1.67 23.47
N VAL A 164 9.17 1.36 22.82
CA VAL A 164 9.12 0.79 21.46
C VAL A 164 8.45 1.77 20.52
N MET A 165 9.11 2.09 19.40
CA MET A 165 8.66 3.06 18.40
C MET A 165 8.87 2.51 16.99
N THR A 166 8.22 3.11 16.00
CA THR A 166 8.62 3.00 14.59
C THR A 166 9.66 4.08 14.26
N ALA A 167 10.42 3.90 13.17
CA ALA A 167 11.42 4.90 12.75
C ALA A 167 10.81 6.31 12.57
N GLY A 168 9.60 6.41 12.01
CA GLY A 168 8.90 7.69 11.84
C GLY A 168 8.35 8.29 13.13
N GLU A 169 8.09 7.49 14.18
CA GLU A 169 7.78 8.01 15.51
C GLU A 169 9.04 8.56 16.19
N LEU A 170 10.17 7.85 16.09
CA LEU A 170 11.45 8.31 16.61
C LEU A 170 11.91 9.63 15.97
N GLU A 171 11.72 9.81 14.66
CA GLU A 171 12.04 11.08 13.99
C GLU A 171 11.25 12.29 14.51
N ARG A 172 10.07 12.05 15.09
CA ARG A 172 9.20 13.07 15.69
C ARG A 172 9.41 13.22 17.19
N ASP A 173 10.09 12.26 17.82
CA ASP A 173 10.41 12.33 19.23
C ASP A 173 11.44 13.44 19.49
N HIS A 174 11.28 14.10 20.63
CA HIS A 174 12.17 15.18 21.07
C HIS A 174 13.07 14.73 22.23
N GLN A 175 12.94 13.49 22.69
CA GLN A 175 13.83 12.92 23.68
C GLN A 175 15.15 12.46 23.04
N SER A 176 16.26 12.86 23.63
CA SER A 176 17.57 12.33 23.24
C SER A 176 17.70 10.92 23.78
N ARG A 177 18.08 9.98 22.91
CA ARG A 177 18.42 8.59 23.26
C ARG A 177 19.78 8.28 22.69
N GLU A 178 20.58 7.54 23.43
CA GLU A 178 21.95 7.21 23.04
C GLU A 178 21.95 6.06 22.02
N GLN A 179 21.14 5.03 22.27
CA GLN A 179 21.14 3.79 21.49
C GLN A 179 19.77 3.47 20.88
N ALA A 180 19.77 3.07 19.60
CA ALA A 180 18.63 2.43 18.95
C ALA A 180 18.86 0.93 18.72
N TYR A 181 17.94 0.09 19.17
CA TYR A 181 17.89 -1.34 18.85
C TYR A 181 16.80 -1.61 17.81
N VAL A 182 17.19 -1.94 16.60
CA VAL A 182 16.28 -2.14 15.47
C VAL A 182 15.93 -3.62 15.34
N VAL A 183 14.64 -3.96 15.31
CA VAL A 183 14.18 -5.35 15.22
C VAL A 183 14.12 -5.80 13.76
N GLY A 184 15.00 -6.72 13.39
CA GLY A 184 15.08 -7.31 12.07
C GLY A 184 16.17 -6.70 11.16
N PRO A 185 16.31 -7.22 9.93
CA PRO A 185 17.36 -6.86 9.00
C PRO A 185 17.34 -5.40 8.53
N PRO A 186 18.51 -4.79 8.26
CA PRO A 186 18.63 -3.41 7.79
C PRO A 186 17.83 -3.08 6.53
N ARG A 187 17.74 -4.02 5.58
CA ARG A 187 16.99 -3.84 4.32
C ARG A 187 15.49 -3.55 4.49
N PHE A 188 14.92 -3.82 5.67
CA PHE A 188 13.49 -3.53 5.94
C PHE A 188 13.23 -2.05 6.23
N TYR A 189 14.28 -1.26 6.39
CA TYR A 189 14.22 0.13 6.84
C TYR A 189 14.71 1.10 5.76
N GLN A 190 14.24 2.34 5.83
CA GLN A 190 14.78 3.40 4.98
C GLN A 190 16.25 3.63 5.30
N ALA A 191 17.04 3.95 4.27
CA ALA A 191 18.44 4.33 4.42
C ALA A 191 18.64 5.52 5.39
N SER A 192 17.63 6.36 5.60
CA SER A 192 17.71 7.47 6.58
C SER A 192 17.98 7.00 8.00
N LEU A 193 17.55 5.78 8.37
CA LEU A 193 17.75 5.25 9.71
C LEU A 193 19.25 5.10 10.06
N THR A 194 20.09 4.82 9.06
CA THR A 194 21.54 4.65 9.24
C THR A 194 22.33 5.85 8.70
N THR A 195 21.83 6.53 7.67
CA THR A 195 22.55 7.66 7.04
C THR A 195 22.26 9.01 7.70
N ALA A 196 21.13 9.16 8.39
CA ALA A 196 20.76 10.37 9.12
C ALA A 196 20.02 10.04 10.44
N PRO A 197 20.67 9.31 11.37
CA PRO A 197 20.01 8.79 12.56
C PRO A 197 19.66 9.90 13.55
N VAL A 198 18.71 9.59 14.44
CA VAL A 198 18.34 10.44 15.58
C VAL A 198 19.16 10.07 16.83
N THR A 199 19.62 8.81 16.93
CA THR A 199 20.41 8.27 18.05
C THR A 199 21.88 8.14 17.70
N GLU A 200 22.77 8.21 18.68
CA GLU A 200 24.22 8.15 18.47
C GLU A 200 24.69 6.80 17.92
N GLU A 201 24.06 5.72 18.40
CA GLU A 201 24.35 4.35 18.00
C GLU A 201 23.10 3.63 17.47
N VAL A 202 23.31 2.70 16.54
CA VAL A 202 22.26 1.90 15.91
C VAL A 202 22.75 0.45 15.80
N SER A 203 21.99 -0.46 16.41
CA SER A 203 22.26 -1.90 16.40
C SER A 203 21.02 -2.65 15.94
N PHE A 204 21.16 -3.53 14.95
CA PHE A 204 20.07 -4.38 14.46
C PHE A 204 20.12 -5.73 15.16
N VAL A 205 18.98 -6.19 15.68
CA VAL A 205 18.82 -7.52 16.27
C VAL A 205 18.00 -8.37 15.32
N LEU A 206 18.60 -9.42 14.78
CA LEU A 206 18.00 -10.23 13.72
C LEU A 206 18.30 -11.72 13.90
N PRO A 207 17.46 -12.63 13.37
CA PRO A 207 17.78 -14.04 13.37
C PRO A 207 18.97 -14.34 12.45
N ALA A 208 19.93 -15.16 12.90
CA ALA A 208 21.14 -15.51 12.16
C ALA A 208 20.87 -16.29 10.86
N TRP A 209 19.69 -16.93 10.74
CA TRP A 209 19.28 -17.64 9.53
C TRP A 209 18.81 -16.71 8.40
N PHE A 210 18.73 -15.39 8.63
CA PHE A 210 18.46 -14.41 7.59
C PHE A 210 19.76 -14.00 6.89
N GLY A 211 19.86 -14.27 5.59
CA GLY A 211 21.13 -14.16 4.86
C GLY A 211 21.52 -12.75 4.46
N ASP A 212 20.55 -11.86 4.18
CA ASP A 212 20.88 -10.51 3.72
C ASP A 212 21.15 -9.55 4.89
N GLN A 213 22.41 -9.16 5.01
CA GLN A 213 22.94 -8.28 6.04
C GLN A 213 23.38 -6.92 5.48
N ASN A 214 23.02 -6.61 4.23
CA ASN A 214 23.41 -5.37 3.56
C ASN A 214 22.73 -4.15 4.20
N ILE A 215 23.50 -3.08 4.41
CA ILE A 215 22.97 -1.79 4.87
C ILE A 215 22.40 -1.01 3.68
N PRO A 216 21.14 -0.54 3.76
CA PRO A 216 20.55 0.23 2.67
C PRO A 216 21.30 1.54 2.44
N CYS A 217 21.62 1.82 1.17
CA CYS A 217 22.20 3.09 0.75
C CYS A 217 21.13 4.07 0.31
N SER A 218 21.40 5.37 0.42
CA SER A 218 20.48 6.38 -0.11
C SER A 218 20.37 6.26 -1.64
N ALA A 219 19.20 6.57 -2.21
CA ALA A 219 18.97 6.48 -3.65
C ALA A 219 19.89 7.38 -4.50
N ILE A 220 20.48 8.41 -3.89
CA ILE A 220 21.43 9.32 -4.55
C ILE A 220 22.89 8.87 -4.38
N ALA A 221 23.18 7.87 -3.54
CA ALA A 221 24.54 7.42 -3.23
C ALA A 221 25.30 6.94 -4.47
N SER A 222 24.63 6.27 -5.40
CA SER A 222 25.21 5.84 -6.68
C SER A 222 25.67 6.99 -7.59
N HIS A 223 25.17 8.20 -7.33
CA HIS A 223 25.41 9.40 -8.14
C HIS A 223 26.26 10.44 -7.41
N ALA A 224 26.77 10.14 -6.22
CA ALA A 224 27.52 11.07 -5.38
C ALA A 224 28.96 10.59 -5.13
N GLU A 225 29.94 11.46 -5.41
CA GLU A 225 31.38 11.18 -5.17
C GLU A 225 31.70 10.99 -3.67
N GLY A 226 30.96 11.69 -2.79
CA GLY A 226 31.09 11.59 -1.33
C GLY A 226 29.90 10.88 -0.66
N ALA A 227 29.38 9.81 -1.27
CA ALA A 227 28.23 9.10 -0.73
C ALA A 227 28.48 8.59 0.70
N ILE A 228 27.52 8.83 1.60
CA ILE A 228 27.54 8.27 2.96
C ILE A 228 27.40 6.75 2.86
N ARG A 229 28.45 6.03 3.26
CA ARG A 229 28.48 4.57 3.32
C ARG A 229 28.70 4.13 4.75
N ILE A 230 27.73 3.40 5.27
CA ILE A 230 27.76 2.87 6.63
C ILE A 230 28.14 1.39 6.55
N HIS A 231 29.14 0.99 7.30
CA HIS A 231 29.60 -0.40 7.37
C HIS A 231 28.87 -1.14 8.49
N ALA A 232 28.80 -2.47 8.38
CA ALA A 232 28.19 -3.33 9.39
C ALA A 232 29.26 -4.15 10.13
N ARG A 233 29.09 -4.29 11.45
CA ARG A 233 29.88 -5.19 12.30
C ARG A 233 28.96 -6.30 12.82
N VAL A 234 29.25 -7.54 12.47
CA VAL A 234 28.38 -8.68 12.78
C VAL A 234 28.84 -9.36 14.06
N PHE A 235 27.92 -9.54 15.00
CA PHE A 235 28.10 -10.26 16.26
C PHE A 235 27.10 -11.41 16.33
N THR A 236 27.59 -12.64 16.47
CA THR A 236 26.72 -13.82 16.57
C THR A 236 26.47 -14.19 18.02
N MET A 237 25.20 -14.31 18.41
CA MET A 237 24.78 -14.75 19.73
C MET A 237 24.13 -16.14 19.68
N GLY A 238 24.62 -17.07 20.52
CA GLY A 238 24.12 -18.44 20.61
C GLY A 238 24.55 -19.34 19.43
N ASP A 239 24.08 -20.59 19.46
CA ASP A 239 24.37 -21.57 18.41
C ASP A 239 23.55 -21.25 17.15
N ALA A 240 24.14 -20.47 16.25
CA ALA A 240 23.62 -20.33 14.90
C ALA A 240 23.86 -21.66 14.13
N PRO A 241 22.82 -22.32 13.60
CA PRO A 241 23.06 -23.45 12.72
C PRO A 241 23.84 -22.96 11.50
N GLU A 242 25.00 -23.56 11.24
CA GLU A 242 25.72 -23.33 9.98
C GLU A 242 24.78 -23.71 8.83
N PRO A 243 24.64 -22.86 7.79
CA PRO A 243 23.91 -23.26 6.61
C PRO A 243 24.64 -24.45 6.01
N GLU A 244 24.01 -25.64 5.98
CA GLU A 244 24.62 -26.81 5.35
C GLU A 244 25.02 -26.45 3.92
N PRO A 245 26.33 -26.51 3.58
CA PRO A 245 26.75 -26.23 2.24
C PRO A 245 26.34 -27.42 1.36
N GLY A 246 25.34 -27.22 0.49
CA GLY A 246 25.22 -28.06 -0.70
C GLY A 246 23.90 -28.81 -0.96
N VAL A 247 22.72 -28.24 -0.69
CA VAL A 247 21.49 -28.80 -1.30
C VAL A 247 20.80 -27.86 -2.30
N PHE A 248 20.95 -26.53 -2.21
CA PHE A 248 20.55 -25.60 -3.28
C PHE A 248 21.43 -24.35 -3.29
N ALA A 249 22.72 -24.52 -3.56
CA ALA A 249 23.56 -23.45 -4.07
C ALA A 249 23.23 -23.27 -5.56
N GLU A 250 23.13 -22.03 -6.03
CA GLU A 250 22.78 -21.60 -7.41
C GLU A 250 21.31 -21.26 -7.74
N VAL A 251 20.55 -20.76 -6.77
CA VAL A 251 19.66 -19.65 -7.14
C VAL A 251 20.05 -18.48 -6.25
N GLU A 252 20.55 -17.41 -6.87
CA GLU A 252 20.50 -16.06 -6.29
C GLU A 252 19.03 -15.72 -6.08
N ASP A 253 18.40 -16.35 -5.09
CA ASP A 253 17.08 -15.96 -4.66
C ASP A 253 17.27 -14.67 -3.87
N GLU A 254 17.07 -13.55 -4.57
CA GLU A 254 16.83 -12.25 -3.96
C GLU A 254 15.86 -12.48 -2.77
N GLU A 255 16.24 -12.07 -1.55
CA GLU A 255 15.39 -12.29 -0.36
C GLU A 255 13.96 -11.72 -0.52
N ASP A 256 13.74 -10.86 -1.53
CA ASP A 256 12.46 -10.40 -2.04
C ASP A 256 11.49 -11.53 -2.42
N ALA A 257 12.01 -12.66 -2.90
CA ALA A 257 11.24 -13.86 -3.21
C ALA A 257 10.56 -14.47 -1.97
N TYR A 258 11.10 -14.20 -0.77
CA TYR A 258 10.60 -14.71 0.51
C TYR A 258 9.77 -13.69 1.28
N LEU A 259 9.64 -12.45 0.78
CA LEU A 259 8.69 -11.49 1.30
C LEU A 259 7.25 -11.94 0.97
N PRO A 260 6.26 -11.64 1.81
CA PRO A 260 4.86 -11.81 1.45
C PRO A 260 4.56 -11.03 0.17
N GLN A 261 4.02 -11.73 -0.83
CA GLN A 261 3.72 -11.17 -2.15
C GLN A 261 2.20 -11.24 -2.40
N PRO A 262 1.62 -10.26 -3.11
CA PRO A 262 0.24 -10.31 -3.54
C PRO A 262 -0.02 -11.51 -4.47
N VAL A 263 -1.21 -12.11 -4.34
CA VAL A 263 -1.70 -13.09 -5.31
C VAL A 263 -2.55 -12.34 -6.35
N TRP A 264 -2.12 -12.31 -7.61
CA TRP A 264 -2.82 -11.56 -8.67
C TRP A 264 -3.81 -12.41 -9.49
N GLY A 265 -3.76 -13.74 -9.34
CA GLY A 265 -4.54 -14.67 -10.17
C GLY A 265 -4.00 -14.79 -11.61
N LYS A 266 -4.74 -15.52 -12.46
CA LYS A 266 -4.36 -15.74 -13.87
C LYS A 266 -4.55 -14.48 -14.71
N GLN A 267 -3.57 -14.21 -15.57
CA GLN A 267 -3.63 -13.14 -16.56
C GLN A 267 -4.69 -13.46 -17.63
N ASN A 268 -5.83 -12.78 -17.58
CA ASN A 268 -6.79 -12.73 -18.68
C ASN A 268 -6.56 -11.44 -19.46
N SER A 269 -5.44 -11.34 -20.19
CA SER A 269 -5.29 -10.26 -21.17
C SER A 269 -5.97 -10.70 -22.46
N GLU A 270 -7.22 -10.29 -22.66
CA GLU A 270 -7.79 -10.29 -23.99
C GLU A 270 -7.09 -9.18 -24.79
N ASP A 271 -6.40 -9.55 -25.88
CA ASP A 271 -5.68 -8.62 -26.75
C ASP A 271 -6.68 -7.88 -27.66
N ARG A 272 -7.57 -7.10 -27.04
CA ARG A 272 -8.62 -6.32 -27.70
C ARG A 272 -8.74 -4.93 -27.09
N GLU A 273 -9.34 -4.00 -27.82
CA GLU A 273 -9.68 -2.70 -27.26
C GLU A 273 -10.94 -2.78 -26.36
N PRO A 274 -11.03 -1.97 -25.28
CA PRO A 274 -12.24 -1.83 -24.49
C PRO A 274 -13.42 -1.27 -25.31
N THR A 275 -14.63 -1.77 -25.05
CA THR A 275 -15.88 -1.18 -25.56
C THR A 275 -16.23 0.13 -24.83
N SER A 276 -17.34 0.79 -25.18
CA SER A 276 -17.75 2.05 -24.52
C SER A 276 -18.06 1.86 -23.03
N GLU A 277 -18.58 0.70 -22.65
CA GLU A 277 -18.94 0.35 -21.27
C GLU A 277 -17.79 -0.30 -20.49
N GLU A 278 -16.62 -0.43 -21.12
CA GLU A 278 -15.45 -1.05 -20.54
C GLU A 278 -14.28 -0.07 -20.43
N VAL A 279 -13.34 -0.41 -19.55
CA VAL A 279 -12.13 0.36 -19.32
C VAL A 279 -10.98 -0.57 -18.96
N GLY A 280 -9.76 -0.20 -19.37
CA GLY A 280 -8.55 -0.84 -18.87
C GLY A 280 -8.29 -0.39 -17.42
N ALA A 281 -8.13 -1.34 -16.51
CA ALA A 281 -7.88 -1.07 -15.10
C ALA A 281 -6.86 -2.05 -14.52
N ARG A 282 -6.19 -1.63 -13.45
CA ARG A 282 -5.31 -2.49 -12.65
C ARG A 282 -6.01 -2.85 -11.34
N LYS A 283 -5.89 -4.11 -10.92
CA LYS A 283 -6.33 -4.51 -9.58
C LYS A 283 -5.39 -3.88 -8.55
N ILE A 284 -5.93 -3.27 -7.52
CA ILE A 284 -5.16 -2.83 -6.36
C ILE A 284 -5.72 -3.51 -5.11
N LEU A 285 -4.83 -4.03 -4.28
CA LEU A 285 -5.19 -4.64 -3.00
C LEU A 285 -5.15 -3.58 -1.92
N LEU A 286 -6.15 -3.61 -1.04
CA LEU A 286 -6.44 -2.60 -0.04
C LEU A 286 -6.51 -3.27 1.34
N SER A 287 -6.14 -2.53 2.37
CA SER A 287 -6.28 -2.98 3.75
C SER A 287 -7.75 -3.24 4.10
N GLY A 288 -7.98 -4.28 4.91
CA GLY A 288 -9.31 -4.74 5.31
C GLY A 288 -9.83 -5.89 4.45
N ASN A 289 -8.94 -6.68 3.82
CA ASN A 289 -9.30 -7.71 2.83
C ASN A 289 -10.17 -7.16 1.70
N LEU A 290 -9.76 -6.03 1.12
CA LEU A 290 -10.48 -5.36 0.05
C LEU A 290 -9.61 -5.29 -1.20
N ALA A 291 -10.25 -5.20 -2.35
CA ALA A 291 -9.61 -4.82 -3.59
C ALA A 291 -10.49 -3.82 -4.35
N MET A 292 -9.89 -3.14 -5.32
CA MET A 292 -10.64 -2.35 -6.29
C MET A 292 -9.92 -2.37 -7.64
N TRP A 293 -10.68 -2.12 -8.69
CA TRP A 293 -10.11 -1.87 -10.02
C TRP A 293 -9.86 -0.38 -10.19
N LEU A 294 -8.60 0.00 -10.42
CA LEU A 294 -8.19 1.37 -10.68
C LEU A 294 -8.01 1.58 -12.19
N ASP A 295 -8.93 2.33 -12.79
CA ASP A 295 -8.90 2.70 -14.21
C ASP A 295 -7.82 3.75 -14.52
N ASP A 296 -7.64 4.10 -15.80
CA ASP A 296 -6.70 5.11 -16.30
C ASP A 296 -7.16 6.57 -16.11
N GLY A 297 -8.09 6.85 -15.20
CA GLY A 297 -8.62 8.21 -15.02
C GLY A 297 -7.60 9.20 -14.45
N GLU A 298 -7.89 10.51 -14.54
CA GLU A 298 -6.91 11.55 -14.17
C GLU A 298 -6.52 11.57 -12.67
N ARG A 299 -7.48 11.42 -11.76
CA ARG A 299 -7.24 11.52 -10.30
C ARG A 299 -8.17 10.62 -9.50
N ILE A 300 -7.78 10.30 -8.28
CA ILE A 300 -8.58 9.61 -7.25
C ILE A 300 -8.47 10.36 -5.93
N ARG A 301 -9.55 10.36 -5.11
CA ARG A 301 -9.49 10.95 -3.77
C ARG A 301 -8.58 10.14 -2.87
N SER A 302 -7.75 10.85 -2.13
CA SER A 302 -6.78 10.31 -1.19
C SER A 302 -6.85 11.04 0.13
N LEU A 303 -6.30 10.39 1.15
CA LEU A 303 -6.14 10.92 2.49
C LEU A 303 -4.65 11.01 2.79
N ASP A 304 -4.21 12.12 3.34
CA ASP A 304 -2.88 12.24 3.94
C ASP A 304 -3.09 12.48 5.45
N PRO A 305 -2.94 11.45 6.29
CA PRO A 305 -3.18 11.58 7.74
C PRO A 305 -2.16 12.51 8.42
N TRP A 306 -1.05 12.82 7.75
CA TRP A 306 0.02 13.66 8.29
C TRP A 306 -0.16 15.14 7.97
N GLN A 307 -1.13 15.52 7.13
CA GLN A 307 -1.48 16.92 6.92
C GLN A 307 -2.25 17.49 8.13
N PRO A 308 -2.17 18.82 8.36
CA PRO A 308 -3.05 19.49 9.30
C PRO A 308 -4.51 19.31 8.89
N SER A 309 -5.41 19.32 9.88
CA SER A 309 -6.86 19.33 9.62
C SER A 309 -7.22 20.49 8.69
N GLY A 310 -8.08 20.22 7.72
CA GLY A 310 -8.42 21.12 6.61
C GLY A 310 -7.70 20.80 5.30
N GLU A 311 -6.56 20.09 5.36
CA GLU A 311 -5.72 19.77 4.19
C GLU A 311 -5.48 18.27 4.00
N ARG A 312 -6.16 17.41 4.77
CA ARG A 312 -5.92 15.95 4.76
C ARG A 312 -6.55 15.26 3.55
N VAL A 313 -7.73 15.70 3.13
CA VAL A 313 -8.42 15.14 1.96
C VAL A 313 -7.89 15.81 0.69
N THR A 314 -7.24 15.02 -0.17
CA THR A 314 -6.65 15.53 -1.41
C THR A 314 -7.04 14.67 -2.62
N TYR A 315 -6.49 15.01 -3.78
CA TYR A 315 -6.60 14.23 -5.00
C TYR A 315 -5.20 13.82 -5.45
N THR A 316 -4.95 12.51 -5.49
CA THR A 316 -3.74 11.93 -6.04
C THR A 316 -3.95 11.59 -7.52
N ASP A 317 -2.94 11.85 -8.34
CA ASP A 317 -2.91 11.36 -9.72
C ASP A 317 -2.94 9.83 -9.70
N VAL A 318 -3.76 9.20 -10.55
CA VAL A 318 -3.85 7.74 -10.58
C VAL A 318 -2.49 7.09 -10.82
N ALA A 319 -1.65 7.69 -11.68
CA ALA A 319 -0.30 7.19 -11.94
C ALA A 319 0.64 7.29 -10.73
N ALA A 320 0.30 8.12 -9.73
CA ALA A 320 1.06 8.29 -8.50
C ALA A 320 0.57 7.39 -7.35
N VAL A 321 -0.51 6.63 -7.55
CA VAL A 321 -1.00 5.66 -6.57
C VAL A 321 0.00 4.53 -6.46
N ARG A 322 0.50 4.31 -5.24
CA ARG A 322 1.46 3.28 -4.89
C ARG A 322 1.17 2.70 -3.51
N GLU A 323 1.85 1.64 -3.16
CA GLU A 323 1.81 1.04 -1.81
C GLU A 323 1.99 2.11 -0.73
N GLY A 324 1.20 2.03 0.34
CA GLY A 324 1.16 3.03 1.40
C GLY A 324 0.28 4.25 1.14
N THR A 325 -0.22 4.46 -0.09
CA THR A 325 -1.18 5.54 -0.37
C THR A 325 -2.50 5.25 0.33
N TYR A 326 -3.04 6.21 1.08
CA TYR A 326 -4.39 6.10 1.63
C TYR A 326 -5.42 6.65 0.64
N LEU A 327 -6.40 5.83 0.30
CA LEU A 327 -7.50 6.19 -0.59
C LEU A 327 -8.78 6.41 0.20
N LEU A 328 -9.59 7.36 -0.25
CA LEU A 328 -10.94 7.58 0.25
C LEU A 328 -11.94 7.05 -0.76
N LEU A 329 -12.50 5.89 -0.43
CA LEU A 329 -13.38 5.13 -1.30
C LEU A 329 -14.80 5.16 -0.76
N ARG A 330 -15.76 5.05 -1.66
CA ARG A 330 -17.17 4.93 -1.30
C ARG A 330 -17.58 3.48 -1.31
N GLN A 331 -18.30 3.03 -0.29
CA GLN A 331 -18.85 1.68 -0.27
C GLN A 331 -20.08 1.57 -1.19
N GLY A 332 -20.08 0.53 -2.04
CA GLY A 332 -21.24 0.10 -2.82
C GLY A 332 -21.60 0.92 -4.07
N THR A 333 -20.97 2.06 -4.35
CA THR A 333 -21.22 2.85 -5.59
C THR A 333 -20.00 3.69 -5.98
N THR A 334 -19.84 3.97 -7.28
CA THR A 334 -18.76 4.84 -7.77
C THR A 334 -18.96 6.28 -7.31
N GLU A 335 -17.85 6.98 -7.04
CA GLU A 335 -17.85 8.41 -6.71
C GLU A 335 -18.62 9.25 -7.76
N ARG A 336 -18.41 8.94 -9.05
CA ARG A 336 -19.00 9.68 -10.17
C ARG A 336 -20.52 9.52 -10.26
N GLY A 337 -21.05 8.31 -10.07
CA GLY A 337 -22.49 8.06 -10.14
C GLY A 337 -23.26 8.79 -9.04
N ALA A 338 -22.70 8.83 -7.83
CA ALA A 338 -23.33 9.54 -6.74
C ALA A 338 -23.23 11.06 -6.85
N LEU A 339 -22.10 11.60 -7.31
CA LEU A 339 -21.99 13.02 -7.63
C LEU A 339 -23.03 13.44 -8.66
N HIS A 340 -23.26 12.62 -9.68
CA HIS A 340 -24.28 12.85 -10.69
C HIS A 340 -25.68 12.88 -10.10
N GLN A 341 -26.03 11.92 -9.23
CA GLN A 341 -27.32 11.90 -8.53
C GLN A 341 -27.50 13.11 -7.58
N ALA A 342 -26.48 13.44 -6.79
CA ALA A 342 -26.51 14.59 -5.89
C ALA A 342 -26.65 15.91 -6.66
N ALA A 343 -25.95 16.05 -7.78
CA ALA A 343 -26.06 17.23 -8.65
C ALA A 343 -27.44 17.34 -9.30
N LEU A 344 -28.06 16.22 -9.70
CA LEU A 344 -29.44 16.20 -10.21
C LEU A 344 -30.44 16.58 -9.12
N ALA A 345 -30.30 16.07 -7.90
CA ALA A 345 -31.15 16.43 -6.77
C ALA A 345 -31.06 17.94 -6.46
N GLY A 346 -29.85 18.51 -6.51
CA GLY A 346 -29.62 19.94 -6.29
C GLY A 346 -30.21 20.88 -7.37
N LEU A 347 -30.60 20.36 -8.54
CA LEU A 347 -31.25 21.15 -9.60
C LEU A 347 -32.75 21.40 -9.33
N GLY A 348 -33.34 20.70 -8.36
CA GLY A 348 -34.75 20.84 -7.99
C GLY A 348 -35.70 20.69 -9.19
N PRO A 349 -36.63 21.63 -9.43
CA PRO A 349 -37.61 21.53 -10.54
C PRO A 349 -37.00 21.42 -11.94
N ARG A 350 -35.75 21.87 -12.13
CA ARG A 350 -35.07 21.84 -13.44
C ARG A 350 -34.41 20.49 -13.75
N ALA A 351 -34.32 19.58 -12.78
CA ALA A 351 -33.59 18.31 -12.91
C ALA A 351 -34.06 17.48 -14.13
N LYS A 352 -35.37 17.35 -14.32
CA LYS A 352 -35.95 16.57 -15.43
C LYS A 352 -35.64 17.17 -16.80
N ALA A 353 -35.71 18.49 -16.94
CA ALA A 353 -35.38 19.17 -18.19
C ALA A 353 -33.88 19.02 -18.53
N VAL A 354 -33.01 19.17 -17.53
CA VAL A 354 -31.56 18.98 -17.69
C VAL A 354 -31.24 17.53 -18.08
N ALA A 355 -31.79 16.55 -17.36
CA ALA A 355 -31.59 15.12 -17.64
C ALA A 355 -32.02 14.75 -19.06
N ASN A 356 -33.19 15.20 -19.51
CA ASN A 356 -33.69 14.94 -20.86
C ASN A 356 -32.76 15.52 -21.94
N THR A 357 -32.26 16.75 -21.74
CA THR A 357 -31.32 17.34 -22.72
C THR A 357 -30.00 16.60 -22.74
N GLN A 358 -29.49 16.17 -21.58
CA GLN A 358 -28.27 15.37 -21.46
C GLN A 358 -28.39 14.02 -22.17
N GLU A 359 -29.49 13.31 -21.92
CA GLU A 359 -29.77 12.02 -22.55
C GLU A 359 -29.90 12.15 -24.07
N LYS A 360 -30.64 13.16 -24.54
CA LYS A 360 -30.89 13.40 -25.97
C LYS A 360 -29.60 13.56 -26.79
N TRP A 361 -28.68 14.43 -26.37
CA TRP A 361 -27.47 14.66 -27.17
C TRP A 361 -26.50 13.48 -27.11
N LYS A 362 -26.43 12.77 -25.98
CA LYS A 362 -25.60 11.57 -25.82
C LYS A 362 -26.11 10.40 -26.64
N GLN A 363 -27.43 10.16 -26.64
CA GLN A 363 -28.04 9.11 -27.46
C GLN A 363 -27.82 9.37 -28.95
N LEU A 364 -27.97 10.60 -29.42
CA LEU A 364 -27.70 10.96 -30.83
C LEU A 364 -26.23 10.75 -31.21
N LEU A 365 -25.30 11.07 -30.31
CA LEU A 365 -23.88 10.80 -30.52
C LEU A 365 -23.59 9.29 -30.58
N ALA A 366 -24.17 8.51 -29.65
CA ALA A 366 -24.04 7.06 -29.62
C ALA A 366 -24.60 6.40 -30.88
N GLN A 367 -25.77 6.85 -31.36
CA GLN A 367 -26.37 6.37 -32.60
C GLN A 367 -25.46 6.64 -33.81
N ARG A 368 -24.88 7.84 -33.93
CA ARG A 368 -23.95 8.15 -35.03
C ARG A 368 -22.67 7.34 -34.96
N LEU A 369 -22.14 7.10 -33.75
CA LEU A 369 -20.99 6.22 -33.53
C LEU A 369 -21.27 4.79 -33.97
N GLN A 370 -22.48 4.28 -33.72
CA GLN A 370 -22.90 2.95 -34.18
C GLN A 370 -23.11 2.90 -35.70
N GLN A 371 -23.72 3.93 -36.30
CA GLN A 371 -24.06 3.95 -37.72
C GLN A 371 -22.86 4.15 -38.64
N HIS A 372 -21.95 5.07 -38.29
CA HIS A 372 -20.84 5.45 -39.17
C HIS A 372 -19.48 4.88 -38.73
N GLY A 373 -19.41 4.31 -37.53
CA GLY A 373 -18.17 3.82 -36.94
C GLY A 373 -17.27 4.93 -36.41
N TYR A 374 -16.47 4.59 -35.40
CA TYR A 374 -15.66 5.57 -34.64
C TYR A 374 -14.71 6.41 -35.52
N ARG A 375 -13.96 5.78 -36.43
CA ARG A 375 -12.98 6.47 -37.28
C ARG A 375 -13.62 7.54 -38.16
N GLN A 376 -14.79 7.25 -38.73
CA GLN A 376 -15.51 8.20 -39.57
C GLN A 376 -16.08 9.34 -38.74
N VAL A 377 -16.69 9.06 -37.59
CA VAL A 377 -17.19 10.10 -36.68
C VAL A 377 -16.07 11.03 -36.21
N VAL A 378 -14.90 10.52 -35.83
CA VAL A 378 -13.75 11.36 -35.46
C VAL A 378 -13.32 12.25 -36.62
N LYS A 379 -13.29 11.72 -37.85
CA LYS A 379 -12.97 12.49 -39.05
C LYS A 379 -13.98 13.61 -39.29
N ASP A 380 -15.27 13.32 -39.18
CA ASP A 380 -16.35 14.29 -39.38
C ASP A 380 -16.35 15.38 -38.32
N LEU A 381 -16.11 15.02 -37.05
CA LEU A 381 -15.99 15.98 -35.95
C LEU A 381 -14.77 16.89 -36.11
N ARG A 382 -13.62 16.36 -36.56
CA ARG A 382 -12.45 17.19 -36.91
C ARG A 382 -12.77 18.13 -38.08
N GLY A 383 -13.47 17.63 -39.10
CA GLY A 383 -13.96 18.43 -40.23
C GLY A 383 -14.89 19.56 -39.79
N ALA A 384 -15.69 19.35 -38.74
CA ALA A 384 -16.53 20.37 -38.12
C ALA A 384 -15.75 21.35 -37.22
N GLY A 385 -14.44 21.19 -37.08
CA GLY A 385 -13.56 22.08 -36.32
C GLY A 385 -13.41 21.72 -34.83
N ILE A 386 -13.83 20.53 -34.41
CA ILE A 386 -13.72 20.06 -33.02
C ILE A 386 -12.30 19.53 -32.78
N LYS A 387 -11.59 20.13 -31.83
CA LYS A 387 -10.16 19.81 -31.60
C LYS A 387 -9.97 18.47 -30.89
N THR A 388 -10.82 18.15 -29.92
CA THR A 388 -10.74 16.90 -29.13
C THR A 388 -11.70 15.82 -29.65
N ALA A 389 -11.81 15.68 -30.97
CA ALA A 389 -12.74 14.75 -31.62
C ALA A 389 -12.47 13.28 -31.28
N ASP A 390 -11.22 12.94 -30.95
CA ASP A 390 -10.78 11.63 -30.46
C ASP A 390 -11.57 11.18 -29.22
N ARG A 391 -12.10 12.11 -28.41
CA ARG A 391 -12.88 11.81 -27.21
C ARG A 391 -14.35 11.48 -27.47
N ALA A 392 -14.78 11.34 -28.73
CA ALA A 392 -16.19 11.11 -29.08
C ALA A 392 -16.85 9.94 -28.33
N LYS A 393 -16.14 8.80 -28.18
CA LYS A 393 -16.63 7.66 -27.38
C LYS A 393 -16.80 8.02 -25.90
N ALA A 394 -15.88 8.78 -25.32
CA ALA A 394 -15.96 9.16 -23.92
C ALA A 394 -17.14 10.12 -23.63
N TRP A 395 -17.60 10.86 -24.63
CA TRP A 395 -18.74 11.78 -24.46
C TRP A 395 -20.10 11.10 -24.38
N THR A 396 -20.19 9.81 -24.72
CA THR A 396 -21.43 9.04 -24.51
C THR A 396 -21.56 8.55 -23.06
N ASP A 397 -20.50 8.63 -22.24
CA ASP A 397 -20.53 8.24 -20.82
C ASP A 397 -21.63 9.04 -20.08
N PRO A 398 -22.57 8.38 -19.39
CA PRO A 398 -23.61 9.04 -18.59
C PRO A 398 -23.06 10.06 -17.59
N ASN A 399 -21.87 9.82 -17.04
CA ASN A 399 -21.24 10.67 -16.02
C ASN A 399 -20.52 11.91 -16.59
N LEU A 400 -20.24 11.96 -17.90
CA LEU A 400 -19.57 13.10 -18.53
C LEU A 400 -20.61 14.11 -19.03
N VAL A 401 -20.73 15.26 -18.37
CA VAL A 401 -21.80 16.24 -18.67
C VAL A 401 -21.62 16.99 -19.99
N ARG A 402 -20.39 17.30 -20.36
CA ARG A 402 -20.05 18.00 -21.61
C ARG A 402 -18.53 17.96 -21.88
N PRO A 403 -18.09 18.17 -23.13
CA PRO A 403 -16.70 18.47 -23.46
C PRO A 403 -16.11 19.61 -22.59
N LYS A 404 -14.80 19.56 -22.33
CA LYS A 404 -14.09 20.57 -21.52
C LYS A 404 -14.16 21.97 -22.18
N SER A 405 -14.06 22.01 -23.52
CA SER A 405 -14.10 23.23 -24.33
C SER A 405 -15.53 23.61 -24.69
N ASP A 406 -15.89 24.86 -24.39
CA ASP A 406 -17.20 25.43 -24.71
C ASP A 406 -17.45 25.46 -26.21
N ARG A 407 -16.39 25.81 -26.97
CA ARG A 407 -16.43 25.83 -28.43
C ARG A 407 -16.66 24.44 -29.02
N ASP A 408 -15.96 23.43 -28.52
CA ASP A 408 -16.12 22.06 -29.01
C ASP A 408 -17.53 21.53 -28.71
N PHE A 409 -18.10 21.89 -27.56
CA PHE A 409 -19.47 21.49 -27.23
C PHE A 409 -20.51 22.18 -28.12
N GLU A 410 -20.37 23.48 -28.40
CA GLU A 410 -21.25 24.17 -29.35
C GLU A 410 -21.18 23.56 -30.76
N LEU A 411 -19.97 23.27 -31.24
CA LEU A 411 -19.76 22.64 -32.55
C LEU A 411 -20.34 21.22 -32.59
N LEU A 412 -20.21 20.46 -31.49
CA LEU A 412 -20.83 19.14 -31.35
C LEU A 412 -22.36 19.23 -31.43
N LEU A 413 -22.98 20.16 -30.70
CA LEU A 413 -24.44 20.33 -30.73
C LEU A 413 -24.92 20.74 -32.14
N LYS A 414 -24.20 21.64 -32.82
CA LYS A 414 -24.49 22.00 -34.22
C LYS A 414 -24.39 20.80 -35.15
N TRP A 415 -23.31 20.03 -35.03
CA TRP A 415 -23.09 18.83 -35.84
C TRP A 415 -24.20 17.79 -35.61
N LEU A 416 -24.65 17.59 -34.37
CA LEU A 416 -25.77 16.71 -34.01
C LEU A 416 -27.14 17.24 -34.43
N GLY A 417 -27.25 18.49 -34.91
CA GLY A 417 -28.51 19.12 -35.27
C GLY A 417 -29.38 19.50 -34.06
N ILE A 418 -28.76 19.71 -32.89
CA ILE A 418 -29.44 20.06 -31.65
C ILE A 418 -29.41 21.58 -31.46
N THR A 419 -30.53 22.16 -31.06
CA THR A 419 -30.61 23.56 -30.68
C THR A 419 -29.66 23.86 -29.52
N ILE A 420 -28.75 24.82 -29.73
CA ILE A 420 -27.66 25.13 -28.80
C ILE A 420 -28.22 25.54 -27.44
N GLN A 421 -29.23 26.42 -27.42
CA GLN A 421 -29.99 26.74 -26.21
C GLN A 421 -31.36 26.05 -26.26
N PRO A 422 -31.86 25.52 -25.13
CA PRO A 422 -31.33 25.62 -23.76
C PRO A 422 -30.26 24.58 -23.39
N THR A 423 -29.91 23.66 -24.29
CA THR A 423 -29.02 22.50 -24.03
C THR A 423 -27.66 22.90 -23.44
N PHE A 424 -27.01 23.91 -23.99
CA PHE A 424 -25.74 24.43 -23.51
C PHE A 424 -25.86 25.04 -22.11
N GLY A 425 -26.90 25.84 -21.87
CA GLY A 425 -27.20 26.43 -20.57
C GLY A 425 -27.42 25.36 -19.50
N TYR A 426 -28.20 24.32 -19.81
CA TYR A 426 -28.45 23.19 -18.92
C TYR A 426 -27.19 22.37 -18.63
N ALA A 427 -26.36 22.09 -19.62
CA ALA A 427 -25.08 21.40 -19.40
C ALA A 427 -24.10 22.24 -18.55
N SER A 428 -24.09 23.57 -18.74
CA SER A 428 -23.26 24.48 -17.94
C SER A 428 -23.73 24.52 -16.48
N LEU A 429 -25.04 24.64 -16.27
CA LEU A 429 -25.66 24.60 -14.95
C LEU A 429 -25.38 23.26 -14.26
N PHE A 430 -25.54 22.15 -14.98
CA PHE A 430 -25.30 20.83 -14.41
C PHE A 430 -23.84 20.61 -14.02
N ARG A 431 -22.89 21.08 -14.85
CA ARG A 431 -21.46 21.08 -14.51
C ARG A 431 -21.18 21.91 -13.25
N LYS A 432 -21.83 23.07 -13.09
CA LYS A 432 -21.72 23.88 -11.87
C LYS A 432 -22.24 23.14 -10.63
N MET A 433 -23.41 22.49 -10.75
CA MET A 433 -23.97 21.69 -9.66
C MET A 433 -23.08 20.51 -9.27
N LEU A 434 -22.45 19.85 -10.25
CA LEU A 434 -21.46 18.80 -9.99
C LEU A 434 -20.26 19.31 -9.20
N TYR A 435 -19.72 20.48 -9.56
CA TYR A 435 -18.63 21.08 -8.79
C TYR A 435 -19.06 21.44 -7.36
N GLN A 436 -20.27 21.96 -7.19
CA GLN A 436 -20.81 22.26 -5.86
C GLN A 436 -21.02 20.98 -5.02
N ALA A 437 -21.62 19.94 -5.59
CA ALA A 437 -21.79 18.65 -4.94
C ALA A 437 -20.44 18.03 -4.54
N SER A 438 -19.43 18.11 -5.42
CA SER A 438 -18.08 17.61 -5.11
C SER A 438 -17.42 18.40 -3.99
N ALA A 439 -17.54 19.73 -3.99
CA ALA A 439 -16.97 20.58 -2.95
C ALA A 439 -17.68 20.40 -1.59
N GLU A 440 -18.99 20.17 -1.59
CA GLU A 440 -19.75 19.83 -0.38
C GLU A 440 -19.30 18.48 0.20
N ILE A 441 -19.21 17.44 -0.64
CA ILE A 441 -18.69 16.14 -0.22
C ILE A 441 -17.27 16.24 0.32
N GLY A 442 -16.40 17.03 -0.34
CA GLY A 442 -15.04 17.28 0.14
C GLY A 442 -15.01 17.90 1.55
N ARG A 443 -15.89 18.88 1.82
CA ARG A 443 -16.01 19.49 3.15
C ARG A 443 -16.53 18.51 4.21
N GLN A 444 -17.54 17.71 3.86
CA GLN A 444 -18.10 16.70 4.77
C GLN A 444 -17.08 15.60 5.09
N LEU A 445 -16.31 15.18 4.08
CA LEU A 445 -15.19 14.25 4.22
C LEU A 445 -14.12 14.79 5.17
N GLU A 446 -13.69 16.03 4.96
CA GLU A 446 -12.67 16.65 5.81
C GLU A 446 -13.16 16.78 7.25
N ALA A 447 -14.44 17.11 7.46
CA ALA A 447 -15.05 17.14 8.78
C ALA A 447 -15.10 15.74 9.43
N ALA A 448 -15.48 14.71 8.67
CA ALA A 448 -15.52 13.33 9.15
C ALA A 448 -14.11 12.80 9.50
N VAL A 449 -13.12 13.05 8.64
CA VAL A 449 -11.71 12.71 8.87
C VAL A 449 -11.14 13.47 10.08
N SER A 450 -11.53 14.73 10.27
CA SER A 450 -11.07 15.53 11.41
C SER A 450 -11.69 15.09 12.74
N ALA A 451 -12.89 14.53 12.70
CA ALA A 451 -13.57 13.96 13.87
C ALA A 451 -13.15 12.50 14.16
N ALA A 452 -12.61 11.80 13.17
CA ALA A 452 -12.19 10.41 13.29
C ALA A 452 -10.84 10.27 14.02
N ASP A 453 -10.68 9.16 14.74
CA ASP A 453 -9.40 8.77 15.33
C ASP A 453 -8.50 8.14 14.27
N LEU A 454 -7.59 8.95 13.73
CA LEU A 454 -6.63 8.48 12.71
C LEU A 454 -5.62 7.46 13.24
N THR A 455 -5.53 7.26 14.56
CA THR A 455 -4.68 6.18 15.09
C THR A 455 -5.21 4.80 14.69
N GLU A 456 -6.53 4.64 14.53
CA GLU A 456 -7.10 3.38 14.01
C GLU A 456 -6.61 3.12 12.58
N LEU A 457 -6.65 4.14 11.72
CA LEU A 457 -6.15 4.06 10.34
C LEU A 457 -4.65 3.74 10.26
N GLU A 458 -3.84 4.26 11.18
CA GLU A 458 -2.43 3.92 11.29
C GLU A 458 -2.21 2.47 11.75
N ASN A 459 -3.04 1.99 12.69
CA ASN A 459 -2.91 0.69 13.33
C ASN A 459 -3.38 -0.45 12.41
N THR A 460 -4.56 -0.32 11.82
CA THR A 460 -5.21 -1.37 11.03
C THR A 460 -5.03 -1.18 9.53
N GLY A 461 -4.67 0.03 9.08
CA GLY A 461 -4.58 0.40 7.67
C GLY A 461 -5.91 0.81 7.03
N HIS A 462 -7.03 0.75 7.75
CA HIS A 462 -8.35 1.16 7.25
C HIS A 462 -9.29 1.65 8.36
N ILE A 463 -10.21 2.54 8.02
CA ILE A 463 -11.29 3.00 8.92
C ILE A 463 -12.55 3.31 8.10
N SER A 464 -13.71 2.96 8.66
CA SER A 464 -15.00 3.39 8.12
C SER A 464 -15.40 4.73 8.71
N LEU A 465 -15.64 5.71 7.86
CA LEU A 465 -16.07 7.06 8.21
C LEU A 465 -17.58 7.18 8.02
N ASP A 466 -18.28 7.46 9.11
CA ASP A 466 -19.72 7.71 9.10
C ASP A 466 -20.01 9.13 8.59
N VAL A 467 -20.37 9.25 7.31
CA VAL A 467 -20.85 10.52 6.75
C VAL A 467 -22.38 10.54 6.79
N ARG A 468 -22.92 11.38 7.67
CA ARG A 468 -24.37 11.64 7.79
C ARG A 468 -24.86 12.50 6.61
N ALA A 469 -25.06 11.90 5.44
CA ALA A 469 -25.84 12.53 4.38
C ALA A 469 -26.80 11.50 3.75
N GLU A 470 -28.04 11.93 3.53
CA GLU A 470 -29.08 11.10 2.92
C GLU A 470 -28.59 10.53 1.57
N GLY A 471 -28.55 9.20 1.46
CA GLY A 471 -28.10 8.49 0.25
C GLY A 471 -26.58 8.25 0.12
N LEU A 472 -25.75 8.66 1.08
CA LEU A 472 -24.33 8.30 1.15
C LEU A 472 -24.16 7.10 2.10
N ARG A 473 -24.03 5.87 1.58
CA ARG A 473 -23.56 4.73 2.39
C ARG A 473 -22.03 4.83 2.52
N GLY A 474 -21.54 4.74 3.76
CA GLY A 474 -20.16 4.49 4.23
C GLY A 474 -19.00 4.97 3.37
N ILE A 475 -18.17 5.87 3.90
CA ILE A 475 -16.88 6.20 3.28
C ILE A 475 -15.80 5.36 3.95
N LEU A 476 -14.98 4.70 3.16
CA LEU A 476 -13.85 3.91 3.65
C LEU A 476 -12.55 4.67 3.36
N ALA A 477 -11.77 4.96 4.39
CA ALA A 477 -10.36 5.28 4.24
C ALA A 477 -9.57 3.97 4.33
N THR A 478 -8.76 3.65 3.33
CA THR A 478 -7.97 2.40 3.32
C THR A 478 -6.64 2.58 2.62
N ARG A 479 -5.61 1.90 3.14
CA ARG A 479 -4.25 1.90 2.61
C ARG A 479 -4.11 0.93 1.44
N VAL A 480 -3.46 1.37 0.36
CA VAL A 480 -3.04 0.50 -0.74
C VAL A 480 -1.93 -0.43 -0.25
N LEU A 481 -2.16 -1.74 -0.34
CA LEU A 481 -1.21 -2.78 0.04
C LEU A 481 -0.32 -3.19 -1.14
N ALA A 482 -0.89 -3.28 -2.34
CA ALA A 482 -0.18 -3.66 -3.55
C ALA A 482 -0.91 -3.13 -4.80
N VAL A 483 -0.16 -2.90 -5.88
CA VAL A 483 -0.70 -2.51 -7.19
C VAL A 483 -0.33 -3.56 -8.23
N SER A 484 -1.34 -4.12 -8.92
CA SER A 484 -1.08 -5.14 -9.93
C SER A 484 -0.28 -4.54 -11.08
N PRO A 485 0.78 -5.23 -11.55
CA PRO A 485 1.48 -4.81 -12.76
C PRO A 485 0.63 -5.04 -14.02
N PHE A 486 -0.43 -5.86 -13.92
CA PHE A 486 -1.25 -6.27 -15.05
C PHE A 486 -2.46 -5.35 -15.24
N MET A 487 -2.73 -5.03 -16.51
CA MET A 487 -3.95 -4.33 -16.92
C MET A 487 -4.99 -5.36 -17.39
N GLN A 488 -6.25 -5.17 -16.99
CA GLN A 488 -7.39 -5.97 -17.44
C GLN A 488 -8.52 -5.08 -17.93
N ILE A 489 -9.30 -5.59 -18.88
CA ILE A 489 -10.50 -4.91 -19.39
C ILE A 489 -11.67 -5.32 -18.50
N ILE A 490 -12.28 -4.33 -17.85
CA ILE A 490 -13.40 -4.54 -16.94
C ILE A 490 -14.57 -3.62 -17.31
N SER A 491 -15.76 -3.93 -16.80
CA SER A 491 -16.90 -3.01 -16.87
C SER A 491 -16.63 -1.73 -16.07
N ARG A 492 -16.96 -0.57 -16.65
CA ARG A 492 -16.89 0.74 -15.97
C ARG A 492 -17.73 0.79 -14.68
N HIS A 493 -18.74 -0.07 -14.52
CA HIS A 493 -19.59 -0.11 -13.33
C HIS A 493 -18.89 -0.68 -12.10
N VAL A 494 -17.88 -1.54 -12.28
CA VAL A 494 -17.10 -2.12 -11.18
C VAL A 494 -15.77 -1.39 -10.97
N ALA A 495 -15.38 -0.52 -11.91
CA ALA A 495 -14.22 0.34 -11.76
C ALA A 495 -14.39 1.30 -10.57
N ARG A 496 -13.34 1.42 -9.76
CA ARG A 496 -13.26 2.25 -8.56
C ARG A 496 -14.28 1.94 -7.46
N VAL A 497 -14.82 0.72 -7.44
CA VAL A 497 -15.70 0.23 -6.37
C VAL A 497 -14.92 -0.78 -5.53
N PRO A 498 -14.77 -0.57 -4.22
CA PRO A 498 -14.15 -1.56 -3.35
C PRO A 498 -15.04 -2.79 -3.20
N TYR A 499 -14.43 -3.98 -3.22
CA TYR A 499 -15.09 -5.27 -2.99
C TYR A 499 -14.18 -6.16 -2.12
N GLU A 500 -14.77 -7.16 -1.45
CA GLU A 500 -14.02 -8.09 -0.60
C GLU A 500 -13.10 -8.99 -1.43
N ASP A 501 -11.85 -9.07 -1.02
CA ASP A 501 -10.82 -9.81 -1.71
C ASP A 501 -9.73 -10.29 -0.73
N PRO A 502 -9.63 -11.61 -0.48
CA PRO A 502 -8.65 -12.15 0.47
C PRO A 502 -7.23 -12.25 -0.11
N ASP A 503 -7.01 -11.94 -1.39
CA ASP A 503 -5.72 -12.12 -2.05
C ASP A 503 -4.60 -11.23 -1.47
N GLY A 504 -4.98 -10.19 -0.72
CA GLY A 504 -4.07 -9.28 0.00
C GLY A 504 -3.88 -9.58 1.48
N GLN A 505 -4.56 -10.59 2.05
CA GLN A 505 -4.63 -10.80 3.51
C GLN A 505 -3.26 -11.03 4.16
N TRP A 506 -2.29 -11.58 3.41
CA TRP A 506 -0.94 -11.86 3.91
C TRP A 506 -0.04 -10.61 3.94
N LEU A 507 -0.39 -9.57 3.17
CA LEU A 507 0.37 -8.32 3.09
C LEU A 507 0.11 -7.40 4.28
N GLU A 508 -1.01 -7.59 4.98
CA GLU A 508 -1.35 -6.80 6.17
C GLU A 508 -0.32 -6.98 7.30
N TYR A 509 0.36 -8.13 7.32
CA TYR A 509 1.37 -8.48 8.32
C TYR A 509 2.80 -8.01 7.95
N SER A 510 3.01 -7.53 6.72
CA SER A 510 4.36 -7.42 6.15
C SER A 510 4.82 -6.04 5.71
N LEU A 511 3.92 -5.06 5.56
CA LEU A 511 4.31 -3.76 5.03
C LEU A 511 5.10 -2.95 6.08
N PRO A 512 6.39 -2.63 5.83
CA PRO A 512 7.13 -1.70 6.66
C PRO A 512 6.50 -0.31 6.54
N THR A 513 6.34 0.39 7.66
CA THR A 513 5.93 1.80 7.65
C THR A 513 6.92 2.65 6.83
N ALA A 514 8.17 2.17 6.70
CA ALA A 514 9.27 2.78 5.97
C ALA A 514 9.07 2.93 4.44
N LEU A 515 8.10 2.25 3.79
CA LEU A 515 7.85 2.46 2.35
C LEU A 515 6.80 3.56 2.06
N THR A 516 6.21 4.16 3.09
CA THR A 516 4.92 4.88 2.95
C THR A 516 5.00 6.42 2.83
N THR A 517 6.18 7.05 2.88
CA THR A 517 6.25 8.53 2.80
C THR A 517 6.21 9.04 1.34
N PRO A 518 5.23 9.88 0.94
CA PRO A 518 5.21 10.55 -0.36
C PRO A 518 6.46 11.42 -0.56
N HIS A 519 7.21 11.21 -1.65
CA HIS A 519 8.24 12.16 -2.05
C HIS A 519 7.60 13.50 -2.40
N ARG A 520 7.91 14.52 -1.59
CA ARG A 520 7.53 15.91 -1.79
C ARG A 520 8.24 16.43 -3.06
N LYS A 521 7.56 16.47 -4.21
CA LYS A 521 8.04 17.26 -5.36
C LYS A 521 7.99 18.74 -4.96
N ARG A 522 9.11 19.30 -4.49
CA ARG A 522 9.28 20.75 -4.38
C ARG A 522 9.17 21.33 -5.80
N LYS A 523 8.33 22.36 -5.98
CA LYS A 523 8.32 23.15 -7.22
C LYS A 523 9.73 23.70 -7.44
N PRO A 524 10.28 23.67 -8.68
CA PRO A 524 11.51 24.36 -8.98
C PRO A 524 11.30 25.85 -8.73
N VAL A 525 12.06 26.40 -7.79
CA VAL A 525 12.20 27.84 -7.63
C VAL A 525 13.00 28.29 -8.85
N THR A 526 12.38 29.11 -9.68
CA THR A 526 13.04 29.75 -10.82
C THR A 526 14.09 30.71 -10.24
N PRO A 527 15.37 30.59 -10.62
CA PRO A 527 16.37 31.58 -10.20
C PRO A 527 16.01 32.93 -10.83
N CYS A 528 15.96 33.96 -10.00
CA CYS A 528 16.06 35.35 -10.45
C CYS A 528 17.52 35.70 -10.69
#